data_AF-A0AAC9D0E1-F1
#
_entry.id   AF-A0AAC9D0E1-F1
#
_cell.length_a   1.000
_cell.length_b   1.000
_cell.length_c   1.000
_cell.angle_alpha   90.00
_cell.angle_beta   90.00
_cell.angle_gamma   90.00
#
_symmetry.space_group_name_H-M   'P 1'
#
loop_
_entity.id
_entity.type
_entity.pdbx_description
1 polymer ?
#
loop_
_entity_poly.entity_id
_entity_poly.type
_entity_poly.pdbx_seq_one_letter_code
_entity_poly.pdbx_strand_id
1 'polypeptide(L)'
;MRIIFSCLFLLTFFNSFAQEEVKPEIKPVIKIDSLYREDQFYFSVTYNMFTDIPINFKQNKFSLGLSGGFLRDMPVNKSRTVAIAAGLGLSYQNYYQNLTISEDGSGSIIYGVNDYGEFVSNRYRQYSVDLPIEFRWRNSTYESTKFWRIYGGVKLSYIFSSASTLDDGEKTYKINNNADINKFQYGPYLAAGYNTWNLYVYYGLSPLFKSATTLNGEKINMKTLNAGLIFYIL
;
A
#
# COMPACT_ATOMS: atom_id res chain seq x y z
N MET A 1 -9.34 20.06 30.33
CA MET A 1 -8.41 19.46 29.33
C MET A 1 -8.90 19.51 27.88
N ARG A 2 -10.01 20.21 27.53
CA ARG A 2 -10.50 20.30 26.14
C ARG A 2 -10.01 21.53 25.36
N ILE A 3 -9.50 22.55 26.07
CA ILE A 3 -9.05 23.84 25.49
C ILE A 3 -7.57 23.80 25.09
N ILE A 4 -6.75 22.99 25.76
CA ILE A 4 -5.29 22.89 25.48
C ILE A 4 -5.04 22.24 24.11
N PHE A 5 -5.86 21.28 23.69
CA PHE A 5 -5.76 20.66 22.36
C PHE A 5 -6.19 21.58 21.22
N SER A 6 -7.13 22.51 21.44
CA SER A 6 -7.54 23.49 20.44
C SER A 6 -6.45 24.54 20.17
N CYS A 7 -5.64 24.89 21.17
CA CYS A 7 -4.50 25.80 20.98
C CYS A 7 -3.34 25.15 20.20
N LEU A 8 -3.16 23.82 20.30
CA LEU A 8 -2.10 23.12 19.57
C LEU A 8 -2.37 23.04 18.05
N PHE A 9 -3.63 23.08 17.62
CA PHE A 9 -3.98 23.00 16.20
C PHE A 9 -3.76 24.33 15.46
N LEU A 10 -3.87 25.46 16.17
CA LEU A 10 -3.66 26.81 15.61
C LEU A 10 -2.18 27.19 15.39
N LEU A 11 -1.23 26.42 15.96
CA LEU A 11 0.20 26.66 15.79
C LEU A 11 0.81 26.05 14.52
N THR A 12 0.02 25.31 13.72
CA THR A 12 0.52 24.65 12.49
C THR A 12 0.35 25.47 11.22
N PHE A 13 -0.23 26.67 11.28
CA PHE A 13 -0.51 27.53 10.11
C PHE A 13 0.27 28.84 10.05
N PHE A 14 1.31 29.02 10.86
CA PHE A 14 2.23 30.15 10.66
C PHE A 14 3.11 29.87 9.44
N ASN A 15 2.66 30.35 8.29
CA ASN A 15 3.49 30.57 7.11
C ASN A 15 4.66 31.48 7.53
N SER A 16 5.84 30.91 7.67
CA SER A 16 7.08 31.68 7.79
C SER A 16 7.37 32.33 6.44
N PHE A 17 7.07 33.61 6.31
CA PHE A 17 7.61 34.43 5.23
C PHE A 17 9.08 34.68 5.52
N ALA A 18 9.97 33.92 4.86
CA ALA A 18 11.38 34.28 4.82
C ALA A 18 11.53 35.53 3.95
N GLN A 19 12.15 36.58 4.49
CA GLN A 19 12.52 37.77 3.72
C GLN A 19 13.63 37.40 2.74
N GLU A 20 13.39 37.68 1.46
CA GLU A 20 14.36 37.50 0.38
C GLU A 20 15.34 38.68 0.41
N GLU A 21 16.49 38.52 1.10
CA GLU A 21 17.65 39.39 0.87
C GLU A 21 18.21 39.07 -0.52
N VAL A 22 18.04 39.98 -1.48
CA VAL A 22 18.68 39.90 -2.81
C VAL A 22 20.19 40.12 -2.63
N LYS A 23 20.90 39.04 -2.30
CA LYS A 23 22.36 38.96 -2.44
C LYS A 23 22.67 38.66 -3.90
N PRO A 24 23.74 39.25 -4.48
CA PRO A 24 24.16 38.91 -5.83
C PRO A 24 24.36 37.40 -5.94
N GLU A 25 23.73 36.76 -6.94
CA GLU A 25 23.87 35.34 -7.23
C GLU A 25 25.32 35.03 -7.60
N ILE A 26 26.15 34.74 -6.61
CA ILE A 26 27.26 33.81 -6.80
C ILE A 26 26.58 32.46 -6.92
N LYS A 27 26.26 32.01 -8.14
CA LYS A 27 25.87 30.62 -8.35
C LYS A 27 26.98 29.79 -7.73
N PRO A 28 26.76 29.09 -6.60
CA PRO A 28 27.77 28.18 -6.13
C PRO A 28 27.98 27.22 -7.30
N VAL A 29 29.24 27.00 -7.70
CA VAL A 29 29.56 25.81 -8.46
C VAL A 29 29.33 24.68 -7.47
N ILE A 30 28.07 24.28 -7.31
CA ILE A 30 27.69 23.09 -6.59
C ILE A 30 28.42 22.02 -7.36
N LYS A 31 29.43 21.43 -6.73
CA LYS A 31 30.08 20.25 -7.26
C LYS A 31 28.94 19.23 -7.35
N ILE A 32 28.38 19.05 -8.55
CA ILE A 32 27.26 18.17 -8.79
C ILE A 32 27.72 16.82 -8.25
N ASP A 33 27.10 16.38 -7.17
CA ASP A 33 27.49 15.14 -6.54
C ASP A 33 27.12 14.02 -7.50
N SER A 34 28.12 13.56 -8.26
CA SER A 34 27.97 12.44 -9.16
C SER A 34 27.49 11.17 -8.45
N LEU A 35 27.52 11.12 -7.10
CA LEU A 35 27.04 10.01 -6.27
C LEU A 35 25.58 10.11 -5.85
N TYR A 36 24.88 11.21 -6.15
CA TYR A 36 23.49 11.41 -5.78
C TYR A 36 22.57 10.24 -6.19
N ARG A 37 21.66 9.86 -5.28
CA ARG A 37 20.72 8.74 -5.42
C ARG A 37 19.30 9.26 -5.40
N GLU A 38 18.58 8.96 -6.47
CA GLU A 38 17.17 9.32 -6.66
C GLU A 38 16.23 8.32 -5.97
N ASP A 39 15.00 8.78 -5.72
CA ASP A 39 13.86 7.92 -5.35
C ASP A 39 14.11 7.06 -4.10
N GLN A 40 14.51 7.73 -3.00
CA GLN A 40 14.86 7.09 -1.72
C GLN A 40 13.64 6.78 -0.85
N PHE A 41 12.56 7.53 -1.00
CA PHE A 41 11.29 7.28 -0.34
C PHE A 41 10.22 7.01 -1.38
N TYR A 42 9.22 6.22 -0.98
CA TYR A 42 8.03 6.04 -1.79
C TYR A 42 6.78 6.17 -0.95
N PHE A 43 5.70 6.59 -1.61
CA PHE A 43 4.35 6.58 -1.08
C PHE A 43 3.40 6.13 -2.18
N SER A 44 2.44 5.26 -1.87
CA SER A 44 1.45 4.79 -2.83
C SER A 44 0.03 4.89 -2.30
N VAL A 45 -0.90 5.17 -3.20
CA VAL A 45 -2.34 5.13 -2.96
C VAL A 45 -2.96 4.19 -3.98
N THR A 46 -3.66 3.16 -3.53
CA THR A 46 -4.24 2.12 -4.39
C THR A 46 -5.72 1.90 -4.12
N TYR A 47 -6.42 1.47 -5.16
CA TYR A 47 -7.67 0.73 -5.06
C TYR A 47 -7.34 -0.76 -4.98
N ASN A 48 -7.87 -1.41 -3.96
CA ASN A 48 -7.59 -2.79 -3.63
C ASN A 48 -8.72 -3.69 -4.12
N MET A 49 -8.36 -4.72 -4.86
CA MET A 49 -9.24 -5.68 -5.49
C MET A 49 -8.82 -7.10 -5.11
N PHE A 50 -9.68 -8.05 -5.45
CA PHE A 50 -9.37 -9.47 -5.37
C PHE A 50 -9.45 -10.15 -6.73
N THR A 51 -8.70 -11.22 -6.88
CA THR A 51 -8.76 -12.19 -7.98
C THR A 51 -8.95 -13.58 -7.38
N ASP A 52 -9.29 -14.57 -8.21
CA ASP A 52 -9.62 -15.94 -7.74
C ASP A 52 -10.73 -15.93 -6.67
N ILE A 53 -11.77 -15.13 -6.93
CA ILE A 53 -12.87 -14.86 -6.00
C ILE A 53 -13.90 -16.00 -5.96
N PRO A 54 -14.53 -16.28 -4.80
CA PRO A 54 -15.60 -17.27 -4.69
C PRO A 54 -16.87 -16.81 -5.42
N ILE A 55 -17.78 -17.75 -5.67
CA ILE A 55 -19.04 -17.45 -6.35
C ILE A 55 -19.83 -16.39 -5.58
N ASN A 56 -20.49 -15.49 -6.31
CA ASN A 56 -21.26 -14.35 -5.77
C ASN A 56 -20.46 -13.33 -4.95
N PHE A 57 -19.13 -13.41 -4.94
CA PHE A 57 -18.29 -12.40 -4.32
C PHE A 57 -18.40 -11.06 -5.06
N LYS A 58 -18.55 -10.00 -4.29
CA LYS A 58 -18.67 -8.63 -4.75
C LYS A 58 -17.87 -7.70 -3.83
N GLN A 59 -17.24 -6.71 -4.43
CA GLN A 59 -16.72 -5.55 -3.71
C GLN A 59 -17.65 -4.37 -3.89
N ASN A 60 -17.86 -3.63 -2.80
CA ASN A 60 -18.65 -2.41 -2.77
C ASN A 60 -17.81 -1.32 -2.14
N LYS A 61 -18.02 -0.07 -2.54
CA LYS A 61 -17.25 1.09 -2.07
C LYS A 61 -15.76 1.03 -2.45
N PHE A 62 -15.09 2.15 -2.18
CA PHE A 62 -13.67 2.30 -2.43
C PHE A 62 -12.84 1.58 -1.37
N SER A 63 -12.11 0.54 -1.78
CA SER A 63 -11.21 -0.25 -0.93
C SER A 63 -9.80 0.35 -0.99
N LEU A 64 -9.48 1.26 -0.07
CA LEU A 64 -8.23 2.03 -0.05
C LEU A 64 -7.03 1.18 0.40
N GLY A 65 -5.92 1.29 -0.34
CA GLY A 65 -4.59 0.87 0.10
C GLY A 65 -3.65 2.07 0.19
N LEU A 66 -2.86 2.10 1.26
CA LEU A 66 -1.78 3.06 1.47
C LEU A 66 -0.50 2.29 1.73
N SER A 67 0.59 2.67 1.09
CA SER A 67 1.91 2.15 1.44
C SER A 67 2.95 3.24 1.39
N GLY A 68 4.01 3.09 2.18
CA GLY A 68 5.13 4.00 2.13
C GLY A 68 6.34 3.42 2.83
N GLY A 69 7.51 3.88 2.43
CA GLY A 69 8.77 3.33 2.93
C GLY A 69 9.97 3.98 2.29
N PHE A 70 11.12 3.38 2.52
CA PHE A 70 12.37 3.78 1.90
C PHE A 70 12.91 2.67 0.99
N LEU A 71 13.61 3.06 -0.06
CA LEU A 71 14.25 2.21 -1.05
C LEU A 71 15.69 2.70 -1.22
N ARG A 72 16.65 1.78 -1.11
CA ARG A 72 18.05 2.09 -1.38
C ARG A 72 18.34 1.80 -2.85
N ASP A 73 18.47 2.86 -3.64
CA ASP A 73 18.84 2.80 -5.05
C ASP A 73 20.31 2.40 -5.25
N MET A 74 20.57 1.39 -6.06
CA MET A 74 21.91 0.90 -6.40
C MET A 74 22.09 0.88 -7.93
N PRO A 75 22.59 1.97 -8.53
CA PRO A 75 22.83 2.04 -9.97
C PRO A 75 23.84 0.99 -10.45
N VAL A 76 23.54 0.34 -11.56
CA VAL A 76 24.36 -0.72 -12.16
C VAL A 76 25.22 -0.20 -13.31
N ASN A 77 24.80 0.87 -13.99
CA ASN A 77 25.52 1.47 -15.11
C ASN A 77 26.06 2.87 -14.79
N LYS A 78 27.10 3.30 -15.54
CA LYS A 78 27.75 4.61 -15.35
C LYS A 78 26.80 5.79 -15.54
N SER A 79 25.85 5.68 -16.46
CA SER A 79 24.81 6.69 -16.70
C SER A 79 23.66 6.65 -15.69
N ARG A 80 23.65 5.68 -14.77
CA ARG A 80 22.67 5.52 -13.68
C ARG A 80 21.20 5.42 -14.12
N THR A 81 20.97 5.04 -15.37
CA THR A 81 19.64 4.80 -15.95
C THR A 81 19.07 3.43 -15.57
N VAL A 82 19.93 2.52 -15.09
CA VAL A 82 19.54 1.18 -14.62
C VAL A 82 20.01 0.99 -13.20
N ALA A 83 19.11 0.53 -12.32
CA ALA A 83 19.42 0.28 -10.91
C ALA A 83 18.67 -0.94 -10.37
N ILE A 84 19.20 -1.50 -9.28
CA ILE A 84 18.46 -2.39 -8.39
C ILE A 84 18.21 -1.62 -7.11
N ALA A 85 17.00 -1.69 -6.57
CA ALA A 85 16.67 -1.11 -5.27
C ALA A 85 16.09 -2.17 -4.35
N ALA A 86 16.42 -2.05 -3.07
CA ALA A 86 15.80 -2.84 -2.02
C ALA A 86 15.48 -1.93 -0.85
N GLY A 87 14.39 -2.22 -0.13
CA GLY A 87 13.85 -1.28 0.84
C GLY A 87 13.10 -1.94 1.98
N LEU A 88 12.51 -1.07 2.79
CA LEU A 88 11.57 -1.44 3.84
C LEU A 88 10.43 -0.43 3.86
N GLY A 89 9.21 -0.91 4.02
CA GLY A 89 8.03 -0.06 4.11
C GLY A 89 6.95 -0.63 5.01
N LEU A 90 5.90 0.15 5.17
CA LEU A 90 4.67 -0.23 5.84
C LEU A 90 3.51 -0.10 4.85
N SER A 91 2.55 -1.00 4.95
CA SER A 91 1.30 -0.87 4.22
C SER A 91 0.09 -1.02 5.11
N TYR A 92 -0.96 -0.30 4.74
CA TYR A 92 -2.30 -0.41 5.26
C TYR A 92 -3.23 -0.74 4.10
N GLN A 93 -3.95 -1.84 4.21
CA GLN A 93 -4.91 -2.26 3.20
C GLN A 93 -6.30 -2.36 3.83
N ASN A 94 -7.27 -1.77 3.15
CA ASN A 94 -8.66 -1.75 3.57
C ASN A 94 -9.56 -2.29 2.46
N TYR A 95 -10.45 -3.20 2.82
CA TYR A 95 -11.34 -3.89 1.89
C TYR A 95 -12.78 -3.83 2.38
N TYR A 96 -13.68 -3.39 1.49
CA TYR A 96 -15.12 -3.47 1.65
C TYR A 96 -15.66 -4.49 0.65
N GLN A 97 -16.22 -5.57 1.16
CA GLN A 97 -16.52 -6.78 0.40
C GLN A 97 -17.69 -7.54 1.07
N ASN A 98 -18.22 -8.59 0.45
CA ASN A 98 -19.35 -9.38 0.97
C ASN A 98 -19.03 -10.82 1.44
N LEU A 99 -17.76 -11.25 1.40
CA LEU A 99 -17.21 -12.33 2.22
C LEU A 99 -17.27 -11.98 3.72
N THR A 100 -18.28 -12.50 4.40
CA THR A 100 -18.51 -12.33 5.83
C THR A 100 -17.65 -13.30 6.64
N ILE A 101 -17.15 -12.83 7.79
CA ILE A 101 -16.36 -13.63 8.72
C ILE A 101 -16.96 -13.41 10.10
N SER A 102 -17.50 -14.47 10.69
CA SER A 102 -18.21 -14.45 11.98
C SER A 102 -17.83 -15.68 12.81
N GLU A 103 -18.47 -15.82 13.96
CA GLU A 103 -18.29 -16.94 14.88
C GLU A 103 -19.63 -17.68 15.00
N ASP A 104 -19.58 -19.01 14.96
CA ASP A 104 -20.76 -19.84 15.23
C ASP A 104 -21.05 -19.94 16.75
N GLY A 105 -22.08 -20.72 17.12
CA GLY A 105 -22.45 -20.93 18.53
C GLY A 105 -21.38 -21.62 19.39
N SER A 106 -20.36 -22.24 18.78
CA SER A 106 -19.21 -22.84 19.47
C SER A 106 -18.02 -21.87 19.59
N GLY A 107 -18.09 -20.69 18.97
CA GLY A 107 -16.98 -19.74 18.87
C GLY A 107 -16.01 -20.07 17.73
N SER A 108 -16.35 -21.00 16.84
CA SER A 108 -15.53 -21.34 15.67
C SER A 108 -15.71 -20.30 14.58
N ILE A 109 -14.61 -19.90 13.92
CA ILE A 109 -14.65 -18.93 12.82
C ILE A 109 -15.31 -19.58 11.60
N ILE A 110 -16.30 -18.89 11.05
CA ILE A 110 -17.04 -19.31 9.86
C ILE A 110 -16.97 -18.23 8.77
N TYR A 111 -17.07 -18.68 7.51
CA TYR A 111 -16.95 -17.83 6.33
C TYR A 111 -18.21 -17.95 5.46
N GLY A 112 -18.80 -16.82 5.10
CA GLY A 112 -19.96 -16.75 4.20
C GLY A 112 -19.72 -15.77 3.06
N VAL A 113 -20.44 -15.92 1.96
CA VAL A 113 -20.54 -14.89 0.91
C VAL A 113 -22.01 -14.48 0.87
N ASN A 114 -22.34 -13.40 1.56
CA ASN A 114 -23.72 -12.98 1.79
C ASN A 114 -24.05 -11.80 0.88
N ASP A 115 -25.32 -11.58 0.54
CA ASP A 115 -25.69 -10.37 -0.19
C ASP A 115 -25.67 -9.13 0.71
N TYR A 116 -25.44 -7.95 0.12
CA TYR A 116 -25.35 -6.67 0.86
C TYR A 116 -26.64 -6.26 1.58
N GLY A 117 -27.76 -6.96 1.38
CA GLY A 117 -29.00 -6.78 2.15
C GLY A 117 -29.03 -7.58 3.45
N GLU A 118 -28.13 -8.55 3.62
CA GLU A 118 -28.10 -9.47 4.78
C GLU A 118 -27.19 -8.98 5.91
N PHE A 119 -26.47 -7.86 5.70
CA PHE A 119 -25.61 -7.27 6.72
C PHE A 119 -25.56 -5.74 6.58
N VAL A 120 -25.32 -5.05 7.69
CA VAL A 120 -25.23 -3.58 7.74
C VAL A 120 -23.86 -3.11 7.25
N SER A 121 -22.79 -3.75 7.71
CA SER A 121 -21.44 -3.41 7.25
C SER A 121 -20.48 -4.61 7.34
N ASN A 122 -19.57 -4.70 6.37
CA ASN A 122 -18.51 -5.69 6.39
C ASN A 122 -17.21 -5.06 5.91
N ARG A 123 -16.13 -5.26 6.67
CA ARG A 123 -14.85 -4.62 6.45
C ARG A 123 -13.70 -5.52 6.88
N TYR A 124 -12.72 -5.70 6.00
CA TYR A 124 -11.45 -6.34 6.31
C TYR A 124 -10.30 -5.33 6.22
N ARG A 125 -9.40 -5.34 7.21
CA ARG A 125 -8.22 -4.48 7.26
C ARG A 125 -6.98 -5.28 7.61
N GLN A 126 -5.86 -4.89 7.04
CA GLN A 126 -4.55 -5.42 7.42
C GLN A 126 -3.46 -4.34 7.40
N TYR A 127 -2.47 -4.54 8.25
CA TYR A 127 -1.23 -3.79 8.31
C TYR A 127 -0.06 -4.73 8.12
N SER A 128 0.87 -4.36 7.26
CA SER A 128 2.06 -5.15 6.96
C SER A 128 3.33 -4.32 7.03
N VAL A 129 4.44 -5.03 7.31
CA VAL A 129 5.78 -4.58 6.98
C VAL A 129 6.18 -5.21 5.65
N ASP A 130 6.73 -4.41 4.76
CA ASP A 130 7.01 -4.77 3.38
C ASP A 130 8.51 -4.66 3.09
N LEU A 131 9.04 -5.65 2.37
CA LEU A 131 10.37 -5.67 1.77
C LEU A 131 10.23 -5.65 0.24
N PRO A 132 10.24 -4.46 -0.39
CA PRO A 132 10.29 -4.33 -1.83
C PRO A 132 11.70 -4.56 -2.37
N ILE A 133 11.79 -5.28 -3.49
CA ILE A 133 13.00 -5.45 -4.30
C ILE A 133 12.63 -5.09 -5.74
N GLU A 134 13.30 -4.10 -6.31
CA GLU A 134 12.88 -3.42 -7.53
C GLU A 134 14.02 -3.34 -8.54
N PHE A 135 13.76 -3.77 -9.77
CA PHE A 135 14.55 -3.38 -10.93
C PHE A 135 14.02 -2.04 -11.46
N ARG A 136 14.94 -1.11 -11.68
CA ARG A 136 14.61 0.26 -12.07
C ARG A 136 15.23 0.60 -13.42
N TRP A 137 14.39 1.01 -14.36
CA TRP A 137 14.82 1.65 -15.59
C TRP A 137 14.26 3.08 -15.66
N ARG A 138 15.12 4.04 -15.97
CA ARG A 138 14.75 5.45 -16.13
C ARG A 138 15.55 6.10 -17.24
N ASN A 139 14.93 7.02 -17.97
CA ASN A 139 15.63 7.85 -18.96
C ASN A 139 16.03 9.20 -18.35
N SER A 140 16.81 9.16 -17.26
CA SER A 140 17.27 10.34 -16.51
C SER A 140 18.60 10.87 -17.03
N THR A 141 18.77 12.20 -17.06
CA THR A 141 20.09 12.86 -17.19
C THR A 141 20.48 13.50 -15.86
N TYR A 142 21.77 13.78 -15.67
CA TYR A 142 22.25 14.42 -14.42
C TYR A 142 21.76 15.87 -14.25
N GLU A 143 21.14 16.46 -15.28
CA GLU A 143 20.65 17.84 -15.31
C GLU A 143 19.12 17.96 -15.16
N SER A 144 18.38 16.85 -15.30
CA SER A 144 16.90 16.87 -15.30
C SER A 144 16.29 15.83 -14.36
N THR A 145 15.45 16.32 -13.44
CA THR A 145 14.63 15.51 -12.53
C THR A 145 13.32 15.04 -13.16
N LYS A 146 13.00 15.52 -14.39
CA LYS A 146 11.81 15.12 -15.14
C LYS A 146 12.17 14.06 -16.17
N PHE A 147 11.81 12.81 -15.89
CA PHE A 147 12.09 11.67 -16.75
C PHE A 147 11.01 10.59 -16.65
N TRP A 148 11.02 9.69 -17.63
CA TRP A 148 10.23 8.47 -17.62
C TRP A 148 10.88 7.41 -16.73
N ARG A 149 10.03 6.69 -15.98
CA ARG A 149 10.39 5.58 -15.09
C ARG A 149 9.58 4.35 -15.47
N ILE A 150 10.23 3.19 -15.50
CA ILE A 150 9.61 1.87 -15.56
C ILE A 150 10.32 0.99 -14.56
N TYR A 151 9.68 0.76 -13.42
CA TYR A 151 10.22 0.01 -12.31
C TYR A 151 9.40 -1.27 -12.11
N GLY A 152 10.05 -2.42 -12.14
CA GLY A 152 9.42 -3.73 -11.95
C GLY A 152 10.04 -4.41 -10.75
N GLY A 153 9.23 -4.92 -9.83
CA GLY A 153 9.75 -5.48 -8.59
C GLY A 153 8.92 -6.62 -8.04
N VAL A 154 9.42 -7.19 -6.96
CA VAL A 154 8.69 -8.12 -6.09
C VAL A 154 8.57 -7.49 -4.72
N LYS A 155 7.41 -7.65 -4.09
CA LYS A 155 7.17 -7.18 -2.74
C LYS A 155 6.89 -8.38 -1.85
N LEU A 156 7.67 -8.52 -0.78
CA LEU A 156 7.42 -9.49 0.28
C LEU A 156 6.80 -8.75 1.46
N SER A 157 5.70 -9.26 2.00
CA SER A 157 4.91 -8.58 3.03
C SER A 157 4.65 -9.52 4.20
N TYR A 158 4.90 -9.06 5.41
CA TYR A 158 4.51 -9.75 6.64
C TYR A 158 3.39 -8.98 7.33
N ILE A 159 2.21 -9.59 7.41
CA ILE A 159 1.04 -9.05 8.10
C ILE A 159 1.23 -9.24 9.59
N PHE A 160 1.40 -8.13 10.30
CA PHE A 160 1.55 -8.13 11.76
C PHE A 160 0.23 -7.82 12.49
N SER A 161 -0.75 -7.24 11.80
CA SER A 161 -2.07 -6.95 12.35
C SER A 161 -3.15 -7.07 11.28
N SER A 162 -4.24 -7.77 11.60
CA SER A 162 -5.43 -7.83 10.76
C SER A 162 -6.71 -7.80 11.59
N ALA A 163 -7.78 -7.30 11.01
CA ALA A 163 -9.09 -7.26 11.64
C ALA A 163 -10.21 -7.39 10.60
N SER A 164 -11.12 -8.32 10.86
CA SER A 164 -12.41 -8.45 10.17
C SER A 164 -13.50 -7.92 11.09
N THR A 165 -14.32 -6.99 10.59
CA THR A 165 -15.45 -6.43 11.33
C THR A 165 -16.70 -6.58 10.49
N LEU A 166 -17.62 -7.41 10.98
CA LEU A 166 -18.93 -7.66 10.40
C LEU A 166 -19.99 -7.14 11.38
N ASP A 167 -20.94 -6.39 10.87
CA ASP A 167 -22.15 -6.00 11.57
C ASP A 167 -23.33 -6.57 10.78
N ASP A 168 -23.97 -7.61 11.32
CA ASP A 168 -25.11 -8.28 10.69
C ASP A 168 -26.45 -7.58 10.97
N GLY A 169 -26.44 -6.50 11.78
CA GLY A 169 -27.63 -5.76 12.20
C GLY A 169 -28.15 -6.14 13.59
N GLU A 170 -27.79 -7.31 14.11
CA GLU A 170 -28.11 -7.75 15.48
C GLU A 170 -26.86 -7.74 16.37
N LYS A 171 -25.72 -8.18 15.83
CA LYS A 171 -24.44 -8.33 16.50
C LYS A 171 -23.29 -7.87 15.60
N THR A 172 -22.31 -7.23 16.24
CA THR A 172 -21.03 -6.95 15.59
C THR A 172 -19.97 -8.00 15.96
N TYR A 173 -19.48 -8.73 14.96
CA TYR A 173 -18.34 -9.64 15.08
C TYR A 173 -17.05 -8.89 14.78
N LYS A 174 -16.05 -9.04 15.67
CA LYS A 174 -14.71 -8.46 15.49
C LYS A 174 -13.66 -9.55 15.68
N ILE A 175 -13.13 -10.04 14.57
CA ILE A 175 -12.12 -11.08 14.56
C ILE A 175 -10.77 -10.45 14.25
N ASN A 176 -9.91 -10.38 15.26
CA ASN A 176 -8.56 -9.84 15.13
C ASN A 176 -7.55 -10.96 14.92
N ASN A 177 -6.57 -10.73 14.03
CA ASN A 177 -5.46 -11.64 13.79
C ASN A 177 -5.90 -13.09 13.51
N ASN A 178 -6.94 -13.25 12.68
CA ASN A 178 -7.48 -14.55 12.27
C ASN A 178 -6.34 -15.50 11.83
N ALA A 179 -6.28 -16.69 12.44
CA ALA A 179 -5.23 -17.69 12.22
C ALA A 179 -5.18 -18.22 10.78
N ASP A 180 -6.32 -18.19 10.08
CA ASP A 180 -6.45 -18.63 8.70
C ASP A 180 -5.86 -17.63 7.71
N ILE A 181 -5.60 -16.39 8.11
CA ILE A 181 -4.93 -15.41 7.25
C ILE A 181 -3.49 -15.86 7.00
N ASN A 182 -3.11 -15.83 5.73
CA ASN A 182 -1.72 -16.03 5.35
C ASN A 182 -0.91 -14.78 5.68
N LYS A 183 -0.14 -14.85 6.78
CA LYS A 183 0.67 -13.72 7.27
C LYS A 183 1.79 -13.34 6.31
N PHE A 184 2.30 -14.28 5.52
CA PHE A 184 3.35 -14.00 4.55
C PHE A 184 2.75 -13.90 3.15
N GLN A 185 2.71 -12.68 2.64
CA GLN A 185 2.20 -12.37 1.30
C GLN A 185 3.35 -11.94 0.40
N TYR A 186 3.25 -12.26 -0.88
CA TYR A 186 4.24 -11.82 -1.86
C TYR A 186 3.65 -11.72 -3.25
N GLY A 187 4.24 -10.88 -4.08
CA GLY A 187 3.81 -10.73 -5.46
C GLY A 187 4.65 -9.74 -6.26
N PRO A 188 4.63 -9.85 -7.60
CA PRO A 188 5.22 -8.86 -8.47
C PRO A 188 4.43 -7.55 -8.46
N TYR A 189 5.12 -6.46 -8.77
CA TYR A 189 4.50 -5.19 -9.10
C TYR A 189 5.23 -4.49 -10.23
N LEU A 190 4.52 -3.58 -10.88
CA LEU A 190 5.03 -2.69 -11.92
C LEU A 190 4.61 -1.25 -11.58
N ALA A 191 5.56 -0.34 -11.70
CA ALA A 191 5.36 1.09 -11.63
C ALA A 191 5.88 1.75 -12.91
N ALA A 192 5.04 2.52 -13.60
CA ALA A 192 5.45 3.22 -14.81
C ALA A 192 4.84 4.62 -14.88
N GLY A 193 5.66 5.61 -15.25
CA GLY A 193 5.16 6.98 -15.36
C GLY A 193 6.23 8.00 -15.63
N TYR A 194 5.82 9.26 -15.49
CA TYR A 194 6.65 10.42 -15.80
C TYR A 194 6.70 11.35 -14.59
N ASN A 195 7.93 11.69 -14.19
CA ASN A 195 8.19 12.54 -13.04
C ASN A 195 7.49 12.01 -11.76
N THR A 196 6.67 12.82 -11.10
CA THR A 196 6.01 12.51 -9.83
C THR A 196 4.93 11.44 -9.95
N TRP A 197 4.25 11.34 -11.10
CA TRP A 197 3.06 10.51 -11.26
C TRP A 197 3.42 9.18 -11.94
N ASN A 198 3.33 8.08 -11.18
CA ASN A 198 3.61 6.74 -11.68
C ASN A 198 2.42 5.82 -11.41
N LEU A 199 1.88 5.21 -12.47
CA LEU A 199 0.86 4.17 -12.35
C LEU A 199 1.49 2.95 -11.69
N TYR A 200 0.83 2.38 -10.70
CA TYR A 200 1.29 1.24 -9.92
C TYR A 200 0.27 0.10 -9.99
N VAL A 201 0.74 -1.12 -10.26
CA VAL A 201 -0.06 -2.34 -10.20
C VAL A 201 0.74 -3.42 -9.47
N TYR A 202 0.12 -4.05 -8.47
CA TYR A 202 0.65 -5.20 -7.74
C TYR A 202 -0.32 -6.36 -7.83
N TYR A 203 0.21 -7.57 -8.03
CA TYR A 203 -0.57 -8.82 -8.05
C TYR A 203 -0.01 -9.79 -7.01
N GLY A 204 -0.82 -10.16 -6.01
CA GLY A 204 -0.44 -11.13 -4.99
C GLY A 204 -0.43 -12.55 -5.55
N LEU A 205 0.65 -13.29 -5.35
CA LEU A 205 0.79 -14.68 -5.78
C LEU A 205 0.27 -15.68 -4.73
N SER A 206 0.27 -15.27 -3.46
CA SER A 206 -0.26 -16.06 -2.35
C SER A 206 -1.73 -15.74 -2.10
N PRO A 207 -2.58 -16.76 -1.83
CA PRO A 207 -3.92 -16.54 -1.33
C PRO A 207 -3.93 -15.77 -0.01
N LEU A 208 -4.97 -14.95 0.21
CA LEU A 208 -5.19 -14.19 1.44
C LEU A 208 -5.38 -15.12 2.65
N PHE A 209 -6.06 -16.24 2.44
CA PHE A 209 -6.32 -17.27 3.45
C PHE A 209 -5.51 -18.52 3.14
N LYS A 210 -4.93 -19.17 4.16
CA LYS A 210 -4.16 -20.41 4.04
C LYS A 210 -5.05 -21.58 3.60
N SER A 211 -6.20 -21.70 4.26
CA SER A 211 -7.15 -22.80 4.07
C SER A 211 -8.50 -22.42 4.68
N ALA A 212 -9.20 -21.47 4.06
CA ALA A 212 -10.56 -21.11 4.45
C ALA A 212 -11.56 -21.70 3.44
N THR A 213 -12.70 -22.14 3.94
CA THR A 213 -13.80 -22.70 3.14
C THR A 213 -15.09 -22.03 3.57
N THR A 214 -15.95 -21.69 2.62
CA THR A 214 -17.27 -21.14 2.92
C THR A 214 -18.16 -22.19 3.58
N LEU A 215 -19.24 -21.77 4.22
CA LEU A 215 -20.27 -22.66 4.77
C LEU A 215 -20.85 -23.63 3.72
N ASN A 216 -20.82 -23.26 2.44
CA ASN A 216 -21.30 -24.08 1.33
C ASN A 216 -20.23 -25.05 0.78
N GLY A 217 -19.03 -25.11 1.38
CA GLY A 217 -17.95 -26.01 0.98
C GLY A 217 -17.03 -25.48 -0.13
N GLU A 218 -17.16 -24.22 -0.53
CA GLU A 218 -16.29 -23.61 -1.55
C GLU A 218 -14.97 -23.12 -0.94
N LYS A 219 -13.84 -23.48 -1.56
CA LYS A 219 -12.51 -23.04 -1.11
C LYS A 219 -12.28 -21.56 -1.42
N ILE A 220 -11.79 -20.81 -0.45
CA ILE A 220 -11.48 -19.39 -0.58
C ILE A 220 -10.01 -19.21 -0.96
N ASN A 221 -9.72 -19.15 -2.26
CA ASN A 221 -8.36 -19.00 -2.80
C ASN A 221 -8.03 -17.56 -3.24
N MET A 222 -8.78 -16.59 -2.73
CA MET A 222 -8.70 -15.19 -3.14
C MET A 222 -7.29 -14.62 -3.04
N LYS A 223 -6.83 -13.97 -4.11
CA LYS A 223 -5.55 -13.25 -4.16
C LYS A 223 -5.77 -11.76 -4.28
N THR A 224 -4.83 -10.96 -3.80
CA THR A 224 -4.92 -9.49 -3.84
C THR A 224 -4.45 -8.92 -5.17
N LEU A 225 -5.13 -7.89 -5.66
CA LEU A 225 -4.71 -7.07 -6.79
C LEU A 225 -4.82 -5.60 -6.36
N ASN A 226 -3.75 -4.83 -6.42
CA ASN A 226 -3.75 -3.43 -6.00
C ASN A 226 -3.34 -2.57 -7.19
N ALA A 227 -4.18 -1.60 -7.55
CA ALA A 227 -3.90 -0.69 -8.67
C ALA A 227 -4.07 0.77 -8.23
N GLY A 228 -3.18 1.66 -8.64
CA GLY A 228 -3.26 3.06 -8.28
C GLY A 228 -2.01 3.84 -8.67
N LEU A 229 -1.55 4.71 -7.78
CA LEU A 229 -0.40 5.58 -8.02
C LEU A 229 0.68 5.33 -6.99
N ILE A 230 1.93 5.42 -7.42
CA ILE A 230 3.11 5.47 -6.58
C ILE A 230 3.91 6.74 -6.89
N PHE A 231 4.41 7.35 -5.83
CA PHE A 231 5.18 8.57 -5.83
C PHE A 231 6.55 8.23 -5.27
N TYR A 232 7.59 8.61 -6.00
CA TYR A 232 8.96 8.51 -5.52
C TYR A 232 9.43 9.90 -5.10
N ILE A 233 10.06 9.95 -3.93
CA ILE A 233 10.50 11.17 -3.26
C ILE A 233 11.98 11.01 -2.94
N LEU A 234 12.71 12.13 -3.03
CA LEU A 234 14.09 12.22 -2.60
C LEU A 234 14.20 12.48 -1.10
#